data_AF-A0A833ZI52-F1
#
_entry.id   AF-A0A833ZI52-F1
#
_cell.length_a   1.000
_cell.length_b   1.000
_cell.length_c   1.000
_cell.angle_alpha   90.00
_cell.angle_beta   90.00
_cell.angle_gamma   90.00
#
_symmetry.space_group_name_H-M   'P 1'
#
loop_
_entity.id
_entity.type
_entity.pdbx_description
1 polymer ?
#
loop_
_entity_poly.entity_id
_entity_poly.type
_entity_poly.pdbx_seq_one_letter_code
_entity_poly.pdbx_strand_id
1 'polypeptide(L)'
;MAYQGGGGHDLGHDPSTALYHDSPGNTVTCRTGAHNICMVSDFFYPNMGGVESHIYQLSQCLIERGHKVIVVTHAYGTRKGVRYLTKGLKVYYLPLRVMYNQSTATTLFHSLPLLRVRLLGALEHKDVRNVLVQGHIFLNTSLTEAFCMAIVEAASCGLQVVSTRVGGIPEVLPDNLIILCEPSVKSLCEGLEKAISQLKSGALPAPEKIHNIVKTFYTWRNVAERTEKVYNRVAGETVLSMDKRLERLISRCGPVTGYIFALLAVFNFLFLTFLRWMTPDSYIDVAIDATGPKGAWTHQYPYSRKRGKNNEMPQTR
;
A
#
# COMPACT_ATOMS: atom_id res chain seq x y z
N MET A 1 39.56 -40.25 15.39
CA MET A 1 38.31 -41.02 15.23
C MET A 1 37.52 -40.30 14.14
N ALA A 2 37.38 -40.81 12.92
CA ALA A 2 36.72 -42.07 12.50
C ALA A 2 35.18 -41.90 12.46
N TYR A 3 34.47 -42.23 11.36
CA TYR A 3 34.93 -42.78 10.07
C TYR A 3 33.96 -42.41 8.90
N GLN A 4 34.20 -43.01 7.72
CA GLN A 4 33.45 -43.01 6.44
C GLN A 4 31.91 -43.03 6.57
N GLY A 5 31.08 -42.73 5.57
CA GLY A 5 31.20 -42.62 4.09
C GLY A 5 29.82 -43.00 3.48
N GLY A 6 29.54 -43.05 2.18
CA GLY A 6 30.31 -42.76 0.96
C GLY A 6 29.48 -43.26 -0.26
N GLY A 7 29.91 -42.94 -1.49
CA GLY A 7 29.28 -43.44 -2.73
C GLY A 7 28.42 -42.42 -3.48
N GLY A 8 28.66 -42.30 -4.79
CA GLY A 8 27.86 -41.54 -5.75
C GLY A 8 27.83 -42.29 -7.09
N HIS A 9 27.30 -41.67 -8.14
CA HIS A 9 27.47 -42.16 -9.52
C HIS A 9 27.20 -41.03 -10.53
N ASP A 10 28.00 -40.96 -11.59
CA ASP A 10 27.84 -40.00 -12.69
C ASP A 10 26.80 -40.45 -13.73
N LEU A 11 26.23 -39.49 -14.49
CA LEU A 11 26.39 -39.36 -15.97
C LEU A 11 25.30 -38.50 -16.64
N GLY A 12 25.73 -37.57 -17.52
CA GLY A 12 25.17 -37.44 -18.89
C GLY A 12 23.97 -36.50 -19.18
N HIS A 13 24.28 -35.45 -19.94
CA HIS A 13 23.50 -34.89 -21.08
C HIS A 13 22.07 -34.31 -20.94
N ASP A 14 21.98 -33.00 -21.19
CA ASP A 14 20.92 -32.28 -21.94
C ASP A 14 21.06 -32.58 -23.48
N PRO A 15 20.09 -32.29 -24.41
CA PRO A 15 19.30 -31.04 -24.46
C PRO A 15 17.85 -31.02 -25.08
N SER A 16 17.18 -29.86 -24.92
CA SER A 16 16.38 -29.10 -25.94
C SER A 16 14.88 -29.36 -26.29
N THR A 17 14.02 -28.39 -25.89
CA THR A 17 13.10 -27.55 -26.74
C THR A 17 11.62 -27.95 -27.07
N ALA A 18 10.74 -26.91 -27.04
CA ALA A 18 9.40 -26.69 -27.69
C ALA A 18 8.08 -26.89 -26.87
N LEU A 19 6.94 -26.17 -27.10
CA LEU A 19 6.59 -24.82 -27.67
C LEU A 19 5.07 -24.44 -27.41
N TYR A 20 4.74 -23.16 -27.14
CA TYR A 20 3.39 -22.46 -27.18
C TYR A 20 2.18 -23.03 -26.36
N HIS A 21 1.06 -22.35 -25.99
CA HIS A 21 0.29 -21.16 -26.47
C HIS A 21 -0.59 -20.50 -25.33
N ASP A 22 -1.35 -19.40 -25.56
CA ASP A 22 -2.05 -18.53 -24.53
C ASP A 22 -3.43 -17.91 -24.97
N SER A 23 -4.38 -17.54 -24.04
CA SER A 23 -5.44 -16.43 -24.11
C SER A 23 -6.62 -16.41 -23.04
N PRO A 24 -7.34 -15.27 -22.74
CA PRO A 24 -8.13 -15.01 -21.48
C PRO A 24 -9.48 -14.15 -21.51
N GLY A 25 -10.04 -13.74 -20.32
CA GLY A 25 -11.07 -12.66 -20.08
C GLY A 25 -12.04 -12.86 -18.84
N ASN A 26 -12.98 -12.01 -18.33
CA ASN A 26 -13.23 -10.52 -18.20
C ASN A 26 -14.50 -10.21 -17.29
N THR A 27 -14.73 -9.03 -16.63
CA THR A 27 -16.01 -8.59 -15.90
C THR A 27 -16.07 -7.11 -15.33
N VAL A 28 -17.25 -6.54 -14.91
CA VAL A 28 -17.53 -5.06 -14.59
C VAL A 28 -18.58 -4.78 -13.43
N THR A 29 -18.75 -3.53 -12.88
CA THR A 29 -19.51 -3.13 -11.61
C THR A 29 -20.32 -1.75 -11.58
N CYS A 30 -20.81 -1.20 -10.41
CA CYS A 30 -21.89 -0.15 -10.23
C CYS A 30 -21.66 1.06 -9.19
N ARG A 31 -22.67 1.93 -8.81
CA ARG A 31 -22.53 3.36 -8.30
C ARG A 31 -23.44 3.91 -7.11
N THR A 32 -23.16 5.14 -6.58
CA THR A 32 -23.88 5.96 -5.53
C THR A 32 -23.77 7.53 -5.70
N GLY A 33 -24.43 8.41 -4.87
CA GLY A 33 -24.74 9.86 -5.13
C GLY A 33 -24.13 11.03 -4.26
N ALA A 34 -24.77 12.23 -4.22
CA ALA A 34 -24.16 13.59 -4.36
C ALA A 34 -24.11 14.62 -3.17
N HIS A 35 -23.19 15.64 -3.24
CA HIS A 35 -22.87 16.71 -2.23
C HIS A 35 -22.32 18.04 -2.83
N ASN A 36 -21.93 19.05 -2.02
CA ASN A 36 -21.15 20.26 -2.42
C ASN A 36 -19.72 20.23 -1.83
N ILE A 37 -18.67 20.56 -2.62
CA ILE A 37 -17.26 20.42 -2.22
C ILE A 37 -16.41 21.60 -2.73
N CYS A 38 -15.44 22.07 -1.93
CA CYS A 38 -14.45 23.08 -2.30
C CYS A 38 -13.03 22.54 -2.05
N MET A 39 -12.12 22.69 -3.02
CA MET A 39 -10.73 22.25 -2.92
C MET A 39 -9.79 23.45 -3.08
N VAL A 40 -8.81 23.61 -2.18
CA VAL A 40 -7.86 24.73 -2.19
C VAL A 40 -6.44 24.18 -2.34
N SER A 41 -5.70 24.67 -3.32
CA SER A 41 -4.31 24.28 -3.56
C SER A 41 -3.57 25.36 -4.35
N ASP A 42 -2.36 25.68 -3.94
CA ASP A 42 -1.45 26.50 -4.75
C ASP A 42 -1.18 25.84 -6.10
N PHE A 43 -0.94 24.52 -6.10
CA PHE A 43 -0.76 23.72 -7.31
C PHE A 43 -2.11 23.43 -7.98
N PHE A 44 -2.36 24.07 -9.11
CA PHE A 44 -3.45 23.70 -10.03
C PHE A 44 -3.18 24.09 -11.50
N TYR A 45 -4.04 23.64 -12.43
CA TYR A 45 -3.94 24.01 -13.85
C TYR A 45 -3.92 25.54 -14.03
N PRO A 46 -3.07 26.12 -14.90
CA PRO A 46 -2.41 25.52 -16.06
C PRO A 46 -1.19 24.63 -15.78
N ASN A 47 -0.63 24.62 -14.57
CA ASN A 47 0.52 23.77 -14.28
C ASN A 47 0.13 22.29 -14.25
N MET A 48 0.89 21.46 -14.98
CA MET A 48 0.65 20.02 -15.11
C MET A 48 1.57 19.26 -14.14
N GLY A 49 0.99 18.71 -13.08
CA GLY A 49 1.70 17.90 -12.11
C GLY A 49 0.78 16.90 -11.40
N GLY A 50 1.34 16.17 -10.43
CA GLY A 50 0.64 15.10 -9.72
C GLY A 50 -0.50 15.61 -8.83
N VAL A 51 -0.27 16.71 -8.10
CA VAL A 51 -1.27 17.31 -7.21
C VAL A 51 -2.38 17.97 -8.02
N GLU A 52 -2.01 18.72 -9.05
CA GLU A 52 -2.91 19.42 -9.96
C GLU A 52 -3.85 18.43 -10.68
N SER A 53 -3.27 17.36 -11.22
CA SER A 53 -4.02 16.32 -11.92
C SER A 53 -4.84 15.46 -10.96
N HIS A 54 -4.36 15.19 -9.74
CA HIS A 54 -5.15 14.50 -8.71
C HIS A 54 -6.35 15.33 -8.28
N ILE A 55 -6.17 16.62 -7.94
CA ILE A 55 -7.26 17.52 -7.56
C ILE A 55 -8.25 17.67 -8.72
N TYR A 56 -7.78 17.79 -9.97
CA TYR A 56 -8.64 17.87 -11.14
C TYR A 56 -9.41 16.57 -11.36
N GLN A 57 -8.75 15.41 -11.43
CA GLN A 57 -9.42 14.13 -11.66
C GLN A 57 -10.37 13.77 -10.52
N LEU A 58 -10.01 14.02 -9.26
CA LEU A 58 -10.90 13.86 -8.12
C LEU A 58 -12.11 14.79 -8.24
N SER A 59 -11.92 16.06 -8.60
CA SER A 59 -13.02 16.99 -8.88
C SER A 59 -13.95 16.49 -9.99
N GLN A 60 -13.40 15.91 -11.07
CA GLN A 60 -14.22 15.36 -12.17
C GLN A 60 -14.97 14.09 -11.76
N CYS A 61 -14.31 13.15 -11.07
CA CYS A 61 -14.97 11.94 -10.54
C CYS A 61 -16.08 12.28 -9.54
N LEU A 62 -15.93 13.38 -8.79
CA LEU A 62 -16.97 13.90 -7.90
C LEU A 62 -18.11 14.55 -8.69
N ILE A 63 -17.82 15.39 -9.70
CA ILE A 63 -18.85 15.96 -10.60
C ILE A 63 -19.63 14.86 -11.33
N GLU A 64 -18.96 13.81 -11.81
CA GLU A 64 -19.60 12.67 -12.49
C GLU A 64 -20.40 11.74 -11.56
N ARG A 65 -20.28 11.90 -10.23
CA ARG A 65 -21.15 11.30 -9.20
C ARG A 65 -22.22 12.28 -8.69
N GLY A 66 -22.33 13.44 -9.33
CA GLY A 66 -23.32 14.48 -9.05
C GLY A 66 -22.89 15.51 -8.00
N HIS A 67 -21.69 15.40 -7.41
CA HIS A 67 -21.22 16.36 -6.41
C HIS A 67 -20.77 17.67 -7.09
N LYS A 68 -21.24 18.82 -6.59
CA LYS A 68 -20.83 20.14 -7.09
C LYS A 68 -19.46 20.52 -6.54
N VAL A 69 -18.42 20.51 -7.37
CA VAL A 69 -17.04 20.83 -6.97
C VAL A 69 -16.57 22.20 -7.50
N ILE A 70 -15.82 22.93 -6.68
CA ILE A 70 -15.06 24.12 -7.09
C ILE A 70 -13.60 24.02 -6.61
N VAL A 71 -12.67 24.66 -7.33
CA VAL A 71 -11.25 24.75 -6.97
C VAL A 71 -10.81 26.20 -6.76
N VAL A 72 -9.93 26.45 -5.81
CA VAL A 72 -9.30 27.74 -5.54
C VAL A 72 -7.77 27.59 -5.58
N THR A 73 -7.10 28.49 -6.30
CA THR A 73 -5.65 28.48 -6.55
C THR A 73 -5.12 29.90 -6.75
N HIS A 74 -3.80 30.10 -6.81
CA HIS A 74 -3.22 31.43 -7.07
C HIS A 74 -3.21 31.80 -8.57
N ALA A 75 -2.88 33.05 -8.88
CA ALA A 75 -2.79 33.56 -10.24
C ALA A 75 -1.62 32.92 -11.01
N TYR A 76 -1.86 32.55 -12.27
CA TYR A 76 -0.85 32.05 -13.19
C TYR A 76 -0.69 33.02 -14.37
N GLY A 77 0.20 33.99 -14.23
CA GLY A 77 0.45 35.02 -15.25
C GLY A 77 -0.79 35.85 -15.55
N THR A 78 -1.35 35.69 -16.76
CA THR A 78 -2.61 36.35 -17.19
C THR A 78 -3.87 35.61 -16.74
N ARG A 79 -3.79 34.37 -16.25
CA ARG A 79 -4.94 33.65 -15.65
C ARG A 79 -5.20 34.16 -14.24
N LYS A 80 -6.20 35.04 -14.13
CA LYS A 80 -6.70 35.66 -12.89
C LYS A 80 -8.24 35.69 -12.89
N GLY A 81 -8.83 35.69 -11.70
CA GLY A 81 -10.29 35.68 -11.51
C GLY A 81 -10.93 34.31 -11.75
N VAL A 82 -12.23 34.28 -12.02
CA VAL A 82 -12.98 33.03 -12.20
C VAL A 82 -12.79 32.48 -13.62
N ARG A 83 -12.61 31.16 -13.75
CA ARG A 83 -12.66 30.42 -15.02
C ARG A 83 -13.44 29.12 -14.83
N TYR A 84 -13.83 28.51 -15.94
CA TYR A 84 -14.36 27.15 -15.97
C TYR A 84 -13.42 26.31 -16.85
N LEU A 85 -13.10 25.11 -16.39
CA LEU A 85 -12.38 24.09 -17.16
C LEU A 85 -13.36 23.16 -17.88
N THR A 86 -12.80 22.26 -18.69
CA THR A 86 -13.54 21.16 -19.31
C THR A 86 -14.34 20.35 -18.28
N LYS A 87 -15.45 19.74 -18.74
CA LYS A 87 -16.47 19.08 -17.90
C LYS A 87 -17.10 19.97 -16.81
N GLY A 88 -16.95 21.30 -16.88
CA GLY A 88 -17.70 22.27 -16.07
C GLY A 88 -17.08 22.65 -14.72
N LEU A 89 -15.89 22.16 -14.40
CA LEU A 89 -15.22 22.45 -13.13
C LEU A 89 -14.90 23.95 -13.00
N LYS A 90 -15.43 24.60 -11.96
CA LYS A 90 -15.21 26.02 -11.68
C LYS A 90 -13.92 26.26 -10.89
N VAL A 91 -13.13 27.23 -11.32
CA VAL A 91 -11.82 27.56 -10.74
C VAL A 91 -11.72 29.04 -10.40
N TYR A 92 -11.19 29.36 -9.23
CA TYR A 92 -10.92 30.73 -8.76
C TYR A 92 -9.41 30.94 -8.71
N TYR A 93 -8.88 31.83 -9.55
CA TYR A 93 -7.47 32.23 -9.59
C TYR A 93 -7.28 33.54 -8.81
N LEU A 94 -6.84 33.44 -7.55
CA LEU A 94 -6.68 34.59 -6.65
C LEU A 94 -5.40 35.40 -6.97
N PRO A 95 -5.41 36.74 -6.89
CA PRO A 95 -4.29 37.60 -7.28
C PRO A 95 -3.16 37.67 -6.24
N LEU A 96 -2.79 36.51 -5.66
CA LEU A 96 -1.69 36.38 -4.71
C LEU A 96 -0.32 36.52 -5.42
N ARG A 97 0.69 37.05 -4.72
CA ARG A 97 2.07 37.19 -5.25
C ARG A 97 2.86 35.90 -5.01
N VAL A 98 3.31 35.30 -6.10
CA VAL A 98 4.23 34.13 -6.13
C VAL A 98 5.68 34.64 -6.06
N MET A 99 6.53 34.03 -5.23
CA MET A 99 7.94 34.44 -5.11
C MET A 99 8.88 33.79 -6.14
N TYR A 100 8.86 32.46 -6.31
CA TYR A 100 9.64 31.80 -7.35
C TYR A 100 9.01 30.49 -7.81
N ASN A 101 9.03 30.24 -9.13
CA ASN A 101 8.57 29.02 -9.80
C ASN A 101 7.27 28.36 -9.29
N GLN A 102 6.22 29.16 -9.03
CA GLN A 102 4.87 28.68 -8.64
C GLN A 102 4.82 27.83 -7.36
N SER A 103 5.75 28.05 -6.42
CA SER A 103 5.68 27.50 -5.05
C SER A 103 6.23 28.50 -4.03
N THR A 104 5.74 28.46 -2.80
CA THR A 104 6.32 29.24 -1.68
C THR A 104 7.49 28.47 -1.09
N ALA A 105 8.65 28.66 -1.73
CA ALA A 105 9.96 28.06 -1.44
C ALA A 105 10.14 26.56 -1.78
N THR A 106 11.35 26.26 -2.27
CA THR A 106 11.97 24.93 -2.41
C THR A 106 11.28 23.90 -3.32
N THR A 107 11.61 23.93 -4.61
CA THR A 107 12.37 22.85 -5.30
C THR A 107 12.86 23.39 -6.64
N LEU A 108 14.14 23.16 -6.96
CA LEU A 108 14.80 23.66 -8.17
C LEU A 108 15.58 22.50 -8.83
N PHE A 109 15.75 22.59 -10.15
CA PHE A 109 16.31 21.57 -11.05
C PHE A 109 15.42 20.33 -11.28
N HIS A 110 15.06 20.07 -12.55
CA HIS A 110 15.19 18.78 -13.26
C HIS A 110 14.58 18.85 -14.68
N SER A 111 15.37 19.27 -15.68
CA SER A 111 14.99 19.14 -17.11
C SER A 111 16.22 19.23 -18.03
N LEU A 112 16.94 18.12 -18.22
CA LEU A 112 17.99 17.99 -19.24
C LEU A 112 17.88 16.61 -19.92
N PRO A 113 17.87 16.52 -21.27
CA PRO A 113 17.64 15.28 -22.02
C PRO A 113 18.91 14.43 -22.21
N LEU A 114 19.77 14.34 -21.19
CA LEU A 114 21.11 13.73 -21.27
C LEU A 114 21.27 12.38 -20.53
N LEU A 115 20.18 11.82 -19.99
CA LEU A 115 20.21 10.59 -19.19
C LEU A 115 19.18 9.55 -19.66
N ARG A 116 19.52 8.26 -19.54
CA ARG A 116 18.67 7.11 -19.91
C ARG A 116 17.57 6.84 -18.86
N VAL A 117 16.76 7.85 -18.53
CA VAL A 117 15.75 7.78 -17.46
C VAL A 117 14.34 7.88 -18.05
N ARG A 118 13.53 6.83 -17.85
CA ARG A 118 12.11 6.79 -18.24
C ARG A 118 11.22 6.99 -17.01
N LEU A 119 10.77 8.22 -16.78
CA LEU A 119 9.76 8.51 -15.77
C LEU A 119 8.38 7.99 -16.23
N LEU A 120 7.73 7.16 -15.42
CA LEU A 120 6.45 6.51 -15.77
C LEU A 120 5.21 7.23 -15.23
N GLY A 121 5.38 8.20 -14.32
CA GLY A 121 4.28 8.83 -13.60
C GLY A 121 3.68 7.90 -12.53
N ALA A 122 2.43 8.16 -12.15
CA ALA A 122 1.69 7.29 -11.24
C ALA A 122 1.15 6.06 -12.00
N LEU A 123 1.26 4.89 -11.38
CA LEU A 123 0.76 3.62 -11.91
C LEU A 123 -0.38 3.10 -11.02
N GLU A 124 -1.36 2.42 -11.61
CA GLU A 124 -2.32 1.65 -10.82
C GLU A 124 -1.63 0.41 -10.21
N HIS A 125 -2.01 0.03 -8.98
CA HIS A 125 -1.39 -1.08 -8.26
C HIS A 125 -1.39 -2.42 -9.05
N LYS A 126 -2.41 -2.65 -9.89
CA LYS A 126 -2.51 -3.81 -10.80
C LYS A 126 -1.34 -3.89 -11.80
N ASP A 127 -0.81 -2.75 -12.22
CA ASP A 127 0.22 -2.61 -13.26
C ASP A 127 1.64 -2.50 -12.69
N VAL A 128 1.78 -2.25 -11.39
CA VAL A 128 3.07 -2.15 -10.68
C VAL A 128 3.92 -3.40 -10.93
N ARG A 129 3.34 -4.61 -10.84
CA ARG A 129 4.03 -5.87 -11.20
C ARG A 129 4.60 -5.82 -12.62
N ASN A 130 3.79 -5.38 -13.59
CA ASN A 130 4.14 -5.40 -15.02
C ASN A 130 5.29 -4.44 -15.35
N VAL A 131 5.49 -3.42 -14.51
CA VAL A 131 6.64 -2.51 -14.58
C VAL A 131 7.83 -3.05 -13.80
N LEU A 132 7.65 -3.55 -12.57
CA LEU A 132 8.73 -4.05 -11.73
C LEU A 132 9.51 -5.18 -12.44
N VAL A 133 8.83 -6.15 -13.05
CA VAL A 133 9.50 -7.28 -13.76
C VAL A 133 10.31 -6.87 -15.01
N GLN A 134 10.28 -5.59 -15.43
CA GLN A 134 11.18 -5.06 -16.47
C GLN A 134 12.54 -4.60 -15.87
N GLY A 135 12.64 -4.48 -14.55
CA GLY A 135 13.82 -4.07 -13.82
C GLY A 135 14.61 -5.24 -13.23
N HIS A 136 15.88 -4.97 -12.90
CA HIS A 136 16.78 -5.94 -12.26
C HIS A 136 17.12 -5.56 -10.81
N ILE A 137 17.09 -4.26 -10.50
CA ILE A 137 17.45 -3.67 -9.21
C ILE A 137 16.36 -2.67 -8.84
N PHE A 138 15.92 -2.70 -7.58
CA PHE A 138 15.03 -1.70 -6.99
C PHE A 138 15.81 -0.89 -5.95
N LEU A 139 15.71 0.44 -6.01
CA LEU A 139 16.44 1.36 -5.14
C LEU A 139 15.46 2.18 -4.30
N ASN A 140 15.59 2.09 -2.97
CA ASN A 140 14.88 2.93 -2.01
C ASN A 140 15.85 3.88 -1.30
N THR A 141 15.51 5.16 -1.21
CA THR A 141 16.36 6.20 -0.60
C THR A 141 15.65 7.01 0.48
N SER A 142 14.55 6.49 1.05
CA SER A 142 13.82 7.15 2.16
C SER A 142 14.71 7.38 3.38
N LEU A 143 14.49 8.50 4.09
CA LEU A 143 15.20 8.82 5.34
C LEU A 143 14.52 8.23 6.58
N THR A 144 13.22 7.93 6.49
CA THR A 144 12.45 7.20 7.50
C THR A 144 11.49 6.26 6.79
N GLU A 145 11.34 5.04 7.33
CA GLU A 145 10.38 4.05 6.85
C GLU A 145 9.99 3.10 7.99
N ALA A 146 8.77 2.60 7.97
CA ALA A 146 8.26 1.67 8.97
C ALA A 146 8.35 0.22 8.48
N PHE A 147 8.10 -0.01 7.18
CA PHE A 147 8.09 -1.36 6.58
C PHE A 147 8.22 -1.35 5.04
N CYS A 148 7.94 -0.23 4.36
CA CYS A 148 8.02 -0.06 2.91
C CYS A 148 7.47 -1.24 2.07
N MET A 149 6.15 -1.30 1.87
CA MET A 149 5.52 -2.34 1.04
C MET A 149 6.17 -2.49 -0.35
N ALA A 150 6.65 -1.39 -0.95
CA ALA A 150 7.32 -1.40 -2.24
C ALA A 150 8.60 -2.26 -2.29
N ILE A 151 9.32 -2.41 -1.16
CA ILE A 151 10.48 -3.32 -1.05
C ILE A 151 10.03 -4.77 -1.15
N VAL A 152 8.94 -5.13 -0.46
CA VAL A 152 8.36 -6.49 -0.52
C VAL A 152 7.77 -6.77 -1.91
N GLU A 153 7.13 -5.79 -2.55
CA GLU A 153 6.63 -5.90 -3.93
C GLU A 153 7.76 -6.08 -4.95
N ALA A 154 8.85 -5.31 -4.85
CA ALA A 154 10.01 -5.43 -5.72
C ALA A 154 10.75 -6.78 -5.55
N ALA A 155 10.99 -7.21 -4.31
CA ALA A 155 11.59 -8.51 -4.04
C ALA A 155 10.64 -9.66 -4.44
N SER A 156 9.31 -9.50 -4.32
CA SER A 156 8.34 -10.45 -4.84
C SER A 156 8.31 -10.53 -6.37
N CYS A 157 8.74 -9.47 -7.07
CA CYS A 157 8.99 -9.48 -8.51
C CYS A 157 10.40 -10.01 -8.87
N GLY A 158 11.22 -10.37 -7.88
CA GLY A 158 12.54 -10.96 -8.05
C GLY A 158 13.67 -9.97 -8.33
N LEU A 159 13.51 -8.69 -7.96
CA LEU A 159 14.53 -7.66 -8.12
C LEU A 159 15.49 -7.66 -6.92
N GLN A 160 16.78 -7.38 -7.17
CA GLN A 160 17.71 -7.10 -6.08
C GLN A 160 17.36 -5.75 -5.43
N VAL A 161 17.07 -5.74 -4.13
CA VAL A 161 16.78 -4.50 -3.40
C VAL A 161 18.06 -3.86 -2.89
N VAL A 162 18.18 -2.55 -3.08
CA VAL A 162 19.13 -1.66 -2.39
C VAL A 162 18.30 -0.64 -1.61
N SER A 163 18.53 -0.49 -0.32
CA SER A 163 17.76 0.43 0.54
C SER A 163 18.62 1.08 1.62
N THR A 164 18.19 2.26 2.07
CA THR A 164 18.64 2.84 3.33
C THR A 164 18.28 1.98 4.54
N ARG A 165 19.20 1.88 5.51
CA ARG A 165 19.08 1.21 6.81
C ARG A 165 18.37 2.13 7.82
N VAL A 166 17.10 2.41 7.59
CA VAL A 166 16.31 3.36 8.41
C VAL A 166 15.04 2.74 8.97
N GLY A 167 14.67 3.13 10.19
CA GLY A 167 13.48 2.64 10.88
C GLY A 167 13.37 1.12 10.85
N GLY A 168 12.22 0.59 10.40
CA GLY A 168 11.95 -0.85 10.35
C GLY A 168 12.53 -1.59 9.14
N ILE A 169 13.14 -0.91 8.16
CA ILE A 169 13.67 -1.54 6.93
C ILE A 169 14.56 -2.78 7.17
N PRO A 170 15.46 -2.81 8.18
CA PRO A 170 16.31 -3.99 8.43
C PRO A 170 15.54 -5.25 8.83
N GLU A 171 14.25 -5.15 9.18
CA GLU A 171 13.38 -6.27 9.55
C GLU A 171 12.51 -6.77 8.37
N VAL A 172 12.54 -6.07 7.22
CA VAL A 172 11.64 -6.32 6.07
C VAL A 172 12.14 -7.43 5.15
N LEU A 173 13.46 -7.60 5.01
CA LEU A 173 14.09 -8.65 4.21
C LEU A 173 15.40 -9.09 4.88
N PRO A 174 15.76 -10.39 4.82
CA PRO A 174 17.05 -10.86 5.32
C PRO A 174 18.22 -10.32 4.49
N ASP A 175 19.38 -10.11 5.11
CA ASP A 175 20.58 -9.47 4.49
C ASP A 175 21.06 -10.14 3.18
N ASN A 176 20.64 -11.38 2.88
CA ASN A 176 20.96 -12.07 1.63
C ASN A 176 20.05 -11.68 0.45
N LEU A 177 18.99 -10.89 0.66
CA LEU A 177 18.07 -10.38 -0.36
C LEU A 177 18.08 -8.84 -0.48
N ILE A 178 18.61 -8.12 0.51
CA ILE A 178 18.63 -6.65 0.54
C ILE A 178 20.03 -6.12 0.84
N ILE A 179 20.49 -5.15 0.06
CA ILE A 179 21.71 -4.39 0.34
C ILE A 179 21.30 -3.16 1.14
N LEU A 180 21.61 -3.19 2.44
CA LEU A 180 21.32 -2.12 3.39
C LEU A 180 22.49 -1.12 3.45
N CYS A 181 22.23 0.10 2.99
CA CYS A 181 23.15 1.24 2.96
C CYS A 181 22.87 2.21 4.10
N GLU A 182 23.87 2.97 4.55
CA GLU A 182 23.62 4.14 5.40
C GLU A 182 22.90 5.23 4.60
N PRO A 183 22.11 6.13 5.24
CA PRO A 183 21.37 7.21 4.57
C PRO A 183 22.30 8.35 4.10
N SER A 184 23.23 8.01 3.20
CA SER A 184 24.22 8.90 2.60
C SER A 184 24.42 8.56 1.13
N VAL A 185 24.68 9.57 0.30
CA VAL A 185 24.88 9.39 -1.15
C VAL A 185 26.00 8.40 -1.43
N LYS A 186 27.13 8.47 -0.69
CA LYS A 186 28.26 7.57 -0.85
C LYS A 186 27.87 6.10 -0.63
N SER A 187 27.24 5.77 0.50
CA SER A 187 26.88 4.38 0.82
C SER A 187 25.83 3.82 -0.14
N LEU A 188 24.90 4.66 -0.62
CA LEU A 188 23.91 4.27 -1.64
C LEU A 188 24.56 4.01 -3.01
N CYS A 189 25.54 4.81 -3.44
CA CYS A 189 26.31 4.53 -4.65
C CYS A 189 27.11 3.22 -4.52
N GLU A 190 27.83 3.03 -3.41
CA GLU A 190 28.60 1.79 -3.15
C GLU A 190 27.70 0.53 -3.15
N GLY A 191 26.51 0.62 -2.54
CA GLY A 191 25.53 -0.45 -2.55
C GLY A 191 24.91 -0.74 -3.92
N LEU A 192 24.67 0.30 -4.72
CA LEU A 192 24.16 0.17 -6.09
C LEU A 192 25.22 -0.40 -7.05
N GLU A 193 26.47 0.04 -6.94
CA GLU A 193 27.60 -0.52 -7.70
C GLU A 193 27.83 -2.00 -7.35
N LYS A 194 27.74 -2.35 -6.07
CA LYS A 194 27.75 -3.75 -5.60
C LYS A 194 26.63 -4.58 -6.25
N ALA A 195 25.38 -4.07 -6.25
CA ALA A 195 24.25 -4.75 -6.88
C ALA A 195 24.46 -4.94 -8.40
N ILE A 196 24.94 -3.91 -9.10
CA ILE A 196 25.25 -3.97 -10.54
C ILE A 196 26.40 -4.96 -10.82
N SER A 197 27.40 -5.02 -9.95
CA SER A 197 28.51 -5.98 -10.06
C SER A 197 28.03 -7.43 -9.89
N GLN A 198 27.22 -7.70 -8.86
CA GLN A 198 26.63 -9.03 -8.61
C GLN A 198 25.68 -9.46 -9.74
N LEU A 199 24.94 -8.53 -10.35
CA LEU A 199 24.11 -8.79 -11.52
C LEU A 199 24.96 -9.19 -12.73
N LYS A 200 26.05 -8.44 -13.01
CA LYS A 200 26.94 -8.70 -14.14
C LYS A 200 27.75 -10.00 -14.01
N SER A 201 28.08 -10.42 -12.79
CA SER A 201 28.81 -11.67 -12.54
C SER A 201 27.91 -12.91 -12.43
N GLY A 202 26.59 -12.77 -12.53
CA GLY A 202 25.64 -13.86 -12.31
C GLY A 202 25.56 -14.35 -10.86
N ALA A 203 26.09 -13.59 -9.91
CA ALA A 203 26.12 -13.94 -8.49
C ALA A 203 24.77 -13.71 -7.76
N LEU A 204 23.84 -12.98 -8.39
CA LEU A 204 22.48 -12.82 -7.88
C LEU A 204 21.66 -14.11 -8.07
N PRO A 205 20.81 -14.49 -7.10
CA PRO A 205 19.86 -15.59 -7.30
C PRO A 205 18.88 -15.28 -8.44
N ALA A 206 18.45 -16.31 -9.16
CA ALA A 206 17.41 -16.16 -10.19
C ALA A 206 16.13 -15.53 -9.60
N PRO A 207 15.40 -14.65 -10.34
CA PRO A 207 14.22 -13.96 -9.84
C PRO A 207 13.16 -14.88 -9.21
N GLU A 208 12.97 -16.08 -9.77
CA GLU A 208 12.04 -17.09 -9.22
C GLU A 208 12.47 -17.59 -7.83
N LYS A 209 13.77 -17.75 -7.58
CA LYS A 209 14.32 -18.15 -6.28
C LYS A 209 14.11 -17.06 -5.23
N ILE A 210 14.26 -15.79 -5.62
CA ILE A 210 13.96 -14.63 -4.75
C ILE A 210 12.46 -14.61 -4.42
N HIS A 211 11.59 -14.71 -5.43
CA HIS A 211 10.13 -14.78 -5.24
C HIS A 211 9.72 -15.91 -4.30
N ASN A 212 10.22 -17.14 -4.54
CA ASN A 212 9.89 -18.31 -3.74
C ASN A 212 10.35 -18.19 -2.27
N ILE A 213 11.43 -17.46 -2.00
CA ILE A 213 11.86 -17.14 -0.62
C ILE A 213 10.91 -16.13 0.02
N VAL A 214 10.66 -14.97 -0.62
CA VAL A 214 9.80 -13.88 -0.08
C VAL A 214 8.39 -14.38 0.23
N LYS A 215 7.85 -15.24 -0.63
CA LYS A 215 6.57 -15.95 -0.50
C LYS A 215 6.41 -16.78 0.78
N THR A 216 7.51 -17.18 1.44
CA THR A 216 7.42 -17.90 2.73
C THR A 216 7.17 -16.97 3.92
N PHE A 217 7.68 -15.74 3.86
CA PHE A 217 7.60 -14.79 4.96
C PHE A 217 6.30 -13.96 4.90
N TYR A 218 5.97 -13.42 3.74
CA TYR A 218 4.89 -12.44 3.59
C TYR A 218 3.70 -12.98 2.79
N THR A 219 2.69 -13.50 3.50
CA THR A 219 1.37 -13.79 2.92
C THR A 219 0.26 -13.30 3.82
N TRP A 220 -0.79 -12.74 3.23
CA TRP A 220 -1.98 -12.28 3.96
C TRP A 220 -2.66 -13.40 4.77
N ARG A 221 -2.53 -14.66 4.37
CA ARG A 221 -3.03 -15.83 5.13
C ARG A 221 -2.28 -16.00 6.46
N ASN A 222 -0.94 -15.99 6.43
CA ASN A 222 -0.09 -16.10 7.62
C ASN A 222 -0.26 -14.87 8.54
N VAL A 223 -0.40 -13.67 7.97
CA VAL A 223 -0.72 -12.44 8.73
C VAL A 223 -2.09 -12.55 9.43
N ALA A 224 -3.14 -12.97 8.71
CA ALA A 224 -4.47 -13.14 9.29
C ALA A 224 -4.48 -14.18 10.43
N GLU A 225 -3.85 -15.34 10.24
CA GLU A 225 -3.75 -16.41 11.24
C GLU A 225 -3.01 -15.94 12.52
N ARG A 226 -1.96 -15.10 12.36
CA ARG A 226 -1.24 -14.50 13.50
C ARG A 226 -2.11 -13.47 14.24
N THR A 227 -2.80 -12.59 13.51
CA THR A 227 -3.73 -11.61 14.10
C THR A 227 -4.89 -12.29 14.83
N GLU A 228 -5.46 -13.36 14.25
CA GLU A 228 -6.54 -14.13 14.88
C GLU A 228 -6.12 -14.71 16.24
N LYS A 229 -4.90 -15.26 16.34
CA LYS A 229 -4.35 -15.75 17.61
C LYS A 229 -4.21 -14.65 18.67
N VAL A 230 -3.87 -13.42 18.25
CA VAL A 230 -3.83 -12.26 19.16
C VAL A 230 -5.25 -11.87 19.59
N TYR A 231 -6.21 -11.82 18.66
CA TYR A 231 -7.61 -11.47 18.95
C TYR A 231 -8.28 -12.51 19.85
N ASN A 232 -8.15 -13.81 19.56
CA ASN A 232 -8.71 -14.89 20.38
C ASN A 232 -8.13 -14.87 21.82
N ARG A 233 -6.85 -14.50 21.99
CA ARG A 233 -6.24 -14.29 23.31
C ARG A 233 -6.87 -13.09 24.03
N VAL A 234 -6.91 -11.92 23.38
CA VAL A 234 -7.41 -10.67 23.97
C VAL A 234 -8.92 -10.72 24.25
N ALA A 235 -9.70 -11.46 23.46
CA ALA A 235 -11.12 -11.69 23.70
C ALA A 235 -11.39 -12.50 25.00
N GLY A 236 -10.40 -13.27 25.47
CA GLY A 236 -10.42 -13.93 26.77
C GLY A 236 -9.83 -13.11 27.93
N GLU A 237 -9.22 -11.95 27.65
CA GLU A 237 -8.69 -11.06 28.70
C GLU A 237 -9.83 -10.25 29.34
N THR A 238 -9.83 -10.16 30.67
CA THR A 238 -10.88 -9.43 31.39
C THR A 238 -10.80 -7.93 31.13
N VAL A 239 -11.92 -7.35 30.69
CA VAL A 239 -12.03 -5.92 30.38
C VAL A 239 -11.86 -5.11 31.66
N LEU A 240 -10.63 -4.61 31.90
CA LEU A 240 -10.31 -3.83 33.09
C LEU A 240 -11.22 -2.60 33.23
N SER A 241 -11.63 -2.31 34.46
CA SER A 241 -12.36 -1.11 34.84
C SER A 241 -11.49 0.15 34.75
N MET A 242 -12.10 1.33 34.65
CA MET A 242 -11.38 2.57 34.30
C MET A 242 -10.34 2.99 35.36
N ASP A 243 -10.66 2.78 36.64
CA ASP A 243 -9.75 2.90 37.79
C ASP A 243 -8.45 2.10 37.57
N LYS A 244 -8.55 0.80 37.29
CA LYS A 244 -7.40 -0.09 37.03
C LYS A 244 -6.65 0.25 35.74
N ARG A 245 -7.29 0.89 34.77
CA ARG A 245 -6.61 1.43 33.58
C ARG A 245 -5.79 2.67 33.92
N LEU A 246 -6.34 3.62 34.66
CA LEU A 246 -5.61 4.81 35.13
C LEU A 246 -4.44 4.40 36.03
N GLU A 247 -4.68 3.53 37.02
CA GLU A 247 -3.64 3.01 37.92
C GLU A 247 -2.49 2.36 37.12
N ARG A 248 -2.82 1.53 36.11
CA ARG A 248 -1.81 0.92 35.22
C ARG A 248 -1.05 1.98 34.39
N LEU A 249 -1.71 3.02 33.88
CA LEU A 249 -1.03 4.09 33.14
C LEU A 249 -0.08 4.90 34.03
N ILE A 250 -0.54 5.33 35.20
CA ILE A 250 0.25 6.13 36.15
C ILE A 250 1.45 5.33 36.69
N SER A 251 1.24 4.05 37.04
CA SER A 251 2.28 3.19 37.61
C SER A 251 3.29 2.62 36.59
N ARG A 252 2.91 2.47 35.31
CA ARG A 252 3.79 1.83 34.30
C ARG A 252 4.44 2.80 33.31
N CYS A 253 3.85 3.96 33.05
CA CYS A 253 4.39 4.91 32.06
C CYS A 253 5.29 6.02 32.68
N GLY A 254 5.65 5.89 33.95
CA GLY A 254 6.58 6.79 34.65
C GLY A 254 5.93 8.07 35.22
N PRO A 255 6.60 8.75 36.16
CA PRO A 255 5.97 9.72 37.09
C PRO A 255 5.55 11.06 36.47
N VAL A 256 5.74 11.27 35.17
CA VAL A 256 5.25 12.45 34.43
C VAL A 256 4.34 12.00 33.30
N THR A 257 4.86 11.19 32.37
CA THR A 257 4.12 10.70 31.20
C THR A 257 2.90 9.86 31.57
N GLY A 258 2.95 9.10 32.67
CA GLY A 258 1.80 8.34 33.17
C GLY A 258 0.60 9.22 33.57
N TYR A 259 0.84 10.38 34.18
CA TYR A 259 -0.24 11.34 34.49
C TYR A 259 -0.77 12.03 33.23
N ILE A 260 0.11 12.35 32.25
CA ILE A 260 -0.31 12.90 30.96
C ILE A 260 -1.22 11.91 30.22
N PHE A 261 -0.83 10.63 30.14
CA PHE A 261 -1.66 9.59 29.53
C PHE A 261 -2.95 9.31 30.32
N ALA A 262 -2.93 9.37 31.66
CA ALA A 262 -4.14 9.24 32.47
C ALA A 262 -5.11 10.40 32.24
N LEU A 263 -4.63 11.65 32.14
CA LEU A 263 -5.44 12.82 31.81
C LEU A 263 -6.07 12.70 30.41
N LEU A 264 -5.29 12.25 29.42
CA LEU A 264 -5.81 11.98 28.07
C LEU A 264 -6.82 10.83 28.07
N ALA A 265 -6.64 9.78 28.87
CA ALA A 265 -7.60 8.68 29.01
C ALA A 265 -8.93 9.16 29.63
N VAL A 266 -8.87 10.00 30.66
CA VAL A 266 -10.07 10.64 31.25
C VAL A 266 -10.77 11.54 30.24
N PHE A 267 -10.03 12.37 29.50
CA PHE A 267 -10.61 13.23 28.46
C PHE A 267 -11.30 12.41 27.36
N ASN A 268 -10.68 11.32 26.89
CA ASN A 268 -11.30 10.40 25.93
C ASN A 268 -12.54 9.70 26.50
N PHE A 269 -12.56 9.35 27.80
CA PHE A 269 -13.74 8.76 28.43
C PHE A 269 -14.89 9.76 28.61
N LEU A 270 -14.60 11.01 28.99
CA LEU A 270 -15.58 12.09 29.04
C LEU A 270 -16.13 12.41 27.64
N PHE A 271 -15.26 12.44 26.63
CA PHE A 271 -15.67 12.61 25.23
C PHE A 271 -16.53 11.45 24.73
N LEU A 272 -16.18 10.19 25.04
CA LEU A 272 -17.03 9.03 24.75
C LEU A 272 -18.39 9.09 25.47
N THR A 273 -18.42 9.57 26.71
CA THR A 273 -19.66 9.76 27.48
C THR A 273 -20.54 10.84 26.84
N PHE A 274 -19.94 11.94 26.38
CA PHE A 274 -20.62 13.00 25.62
C PHE A 274 -21.12 12.52 24.25
N LEU A 275 -20.34 11.70 23.52
CA LEU A 275 -20.77 11.06 22.27
C LEU A 275 -21.98 10.14 22.50
N ARG A 276 -21.98 9.32 23.56
CA ARG A 276 -23.12 8.44 23.92
C ARG A 276 -24.33 9.22 24.46
N TRP A 277 -24.15 10.47 24.89
CA TRP A 277 -25.26 11.37 25.22
C TRP A 277 -25.88 12.01 23.95
N MET A 278 -25.06 12.42 22.99
CA MET A 278 -25.55 12.95 21.69
C MET A 278 -26.15 11.86 20.80
N THR A 279 -25.54 10.67 20.78
CA THR A 279 -25.98 9.50 20.02
C THR A 279 -25.98 8.28 20.94
N PRO A 280 -27.06 8.06 21.71
CA PRO A 280 -27.21 6.86 22.53
C PRO A 280 -27.08 5.56 21.73
N ASP A 281 -26.43 4.56 22.33
CA ASP A 281 -26.20 3.23 21.75
C ASP A 281 -27.46 2.60 21.13
N SER A 282 -28.66 2.92 21.64
CA SER A 282 -29.96 2.46 21.12
C SER A 282 -30.33 2.96 19.72
N TYR A 283 -29.62 3.97 19.20
CA TYR A 283 -29.76 4.47 17.83
C TYR A 283 -28.69 3.90 16.87
N ILE A 284 -27.80 3.04 17.37
CA ILE A 284 -26.74 2.42 16.58
C ILE A 284 -27.18 0.99 16.24
N ASP A 285 -27.40 0.72 14.96
CA ASP A 285 -27.76 -0.62 14.49
C ASP A 285 -26.70 -1.64 14.92
N VAL A 286 -27.14 -2.69 15.63
CA VAL A 286 -26.26 -3.80 16.00
C VAL A 286 -25.88 -4.55 14.72
N ALA A 287 -24.61 -4.43 14.33
CA ALA A 287 -24.08 -5.11 13.15
C ALA A 287 -24.32 -6.63 13.27
N ILE A 288 -25.16 -7.17 12.38
CA ILE A 288 -25.41 -8.60 12.30
C ILE A 288 -24.10 -9.30 11.94
N ASP A 289 -23.74 -10.34 12.70
CA ASP A 289 -22.59 -11.20 12.38
C ASP A 289 -22.91 -12.03 11.12
N ALA A 290 -22.66 -11.42 9.97
CA ALA A 290 -23.20 -11.84 8.69
C ALA A 290 -22.38 -12.94 8.00
N THR A 291 -21.08 -13.02 8.31
CA THR A 291 -20.08 -13.76 7.54
C THR A 291 -19.24 -14.70 8.40
N GLY A 292 -18.70 -15.75 7.80
CA GLY A 292 -17.86 -16.73 8.49
C GLY A 292 -18.64 -17.99 8.93
N PRO A 293 -18.00 -18.97 9.60
CA PRO A 293 -18.56 -20.32 9.76
C PRO A 293 -19.88 -20.43 10.55
N LYS A 294 -20.28 -19.36 11.26
CA LYS A 294 -21.53 -19.26 12.02
C LYS A 294 -22.39 -18.04 11.60
N GLY A 295 -21.96 -17.32 10.56
CA GLY A 295 -22.58 -16.05 10.16
C GLY A 295 -23.96 -16.21 9.53
N ALA A 296 -24.80 -15.19 9.64
CA ALA A 296 -26.20 -15.25 9.21
C ALA A 296 -26.38 -15.62 7.73
N TRP A 297 -25.53 -15.13 6.83
CA TRP A 297 -25.63 -15.45 5.39
C TRP A 297 -25.19 -16.88 5.07
N THR A 298 -24.35 -17.49 5.90
CA THR A 298 -23.89 -18.88 5.75
C THR A 298 -25.01 -19.90 6.00
N HIS A 299 -26.02 -19.53 6.79
CA HIS A 299 -27.25 -20.32 6.96
C HIS A 299 -28.29 -20.12 5.85
N GLN A 300 -28.28 -18.98 5.16
CA GLN A 300 -29.24 -18.68 4.08
C GLN A 300 -28.88 -19.35 2.74
N TYR A 301 -27.61 -19.66 2.51
CA TYR A 301 -27.13 -20.37 1.32
C TYR A 301 -26.44 -21.69 1.68
N PRO A 302 -27.21 -22.76 2.02
CA PRO A 302 -26.63 -24.07 2.29
C PRO A 302 -25.88 -24.57 1.04
N TYR A 303 -24.58 -24.82 1.18
CA TYR A 303 -23.70 -25.25 0.10
C TYR A 303 -24.09 -26.65 -0.41
N SER A 304 -24.99 -26.68 -1.40
CA SER A 304 -25.52 -27.92 -1.95
C SER A 304 -24.44 -28.71 -2.67
N ARG A 305 -23.85 -29.68 -1.96
CA ARG A 305 -23.03 -30.75 -2.55
C ARG A 305 -23.91 -31.60 -3.47
N LYS A 306 -24.10 -31.16 -4.72
CA LYS A 306 -24.50 -32.03 -5.84
C LYS A 306 -23.39 -33.04 -6.10
N ARG A 307 -23.34 -34.07 -5.25
CA ARG A 307 -22.56 -35.29 -5.45
C ARG A 307 -23.09 -35.94 -6.73
N GLY A 308 -22.25 -36.07 -7.74
CA GLY A 308 -22.69 -36.50 -9.07
C GLY A 308 -23.41 -37.83 -9.04
N LYS A 309 -24.61 -37.88 -9.65
CA LYS A 309 -25.19 -39.10 -10.20
C LYS A 309 -25.22 -38.94 -11.71
N ASN A 310 -24.56 -39.85 -12.41
CA ASN A 310 -24.80 -40.06 -13.82
C ASN A 310 -26.21 -40.65 -13.97
N ASN A 311 -27.00 -40.15 -14.92
CA ASN A 311 -27.41 -40.94 -16.09
C ASN A 311 -28.32 -40.14 -17.04
N GLU A 312 -28.39 -40.62 -18.28
CA GLU A 312 -29.47 -40.45 -19.26
C GLU A 312 -29.88 -39.02 -19.68
N MET A 313 -29.43 -38.62 -20.87
CA MET A 313 -30.16 -37.64 -21.70
C MET A 313 -31.30 -38.37 -22.44
N PRO A 314 -32.54 -37.84 -22.45
CA PRO A 314 -33.54 -38.20 -23.45
C PRO A 314 -33.13 -37.62 -24.82
N GLN A 315 -33.24 -38.41 -25.89
CA GLN A 315 -33.13 -37.92 -27.26
C GLN A 315 -34.49 -37.43 -27.81
N THR A 316 -34.44 -36.55 -28.80
CA THR A 316 -35.56 -36.05 -29.63
C THR A 316 -36.58 -35.15 -28.91
N ARG A 317 -37.25 -34.22 -29.61
CA ARG A 317 -37.24 -33.91 -31.06
C ARG A 317 -36.71 -32.50 -31.32
#